data_AF-A0A8H4Q8C6-F1
#
_entry.id   AF-A0A8H4Q8C6-F1
#
_cell.length_a   1.000
_cell.length_b   1.000
_cell.length_c   1.000
_cell.angle_alpha   90.00
_cell.angle_beta   90.00
_cell.angle_gamma   90.00
#
_symmetry.space_group_name_H-M   'P 1'
#
loop_
_entity.id
_entity.type
_entity.pdbx_description
1 polymer ?
#
loop_
_entity_poly.entity_id
_entity_poly.type
_entity_poly.pdbx_seq_one_letter_code
_entity_poly.pdbx_strand_id
1 'polypeptide(L)'
;MGCSGWTAHVGGRLRVAKMSQNQANNRPSHNITGPQSALTDFLASHNISARQIRDDAERRRQEAAELARQNGEELPAPAAEPRQEQVEEAKKSTSKRASKKRKRQAEDSDSEYEGLARAMRAVQAPLPGQMENCETCGKRFTVTPYSLAGPDGGLLCSPCGRERAKERVGQAKKTKPRKQVGGVGSRRALQSRILDGDVGTKSLATLCVQTLAKNVDMADSLGDLPDHLIDKIARLFSKRRLLRPETLPLFAQPSAEMVHIYDGARLGGQEFISVFQVAPNLRRFKARCAIQFKDEVMDYLISRDTALESFYLHGANLLSEEKWHEFLIRKGQRLQGLQVYYTDKHFGDESIKAAADHCPSLRRLKIEHNQKVTDRGVEAIGGISSLEHLGLQLQNRTSSRAIIKAVSKIGSQLKTLSLKVMPDVDDGVLEAIHTHCRNLEKLRITDSEKMTDAGFVELFTDWANPPLKFIDLQKCRYVDSSRPRQNDDKIGLCSEGFKALMAHSGAKLEKLNVHACRHVTRQAFEDAFDGSTTYPELQKLEISFCEEVTDLVLGYIFRACPKMKEVNVFGCMKVRDVRVPRGVILVGVPNAKGMMTEGVD
;
A
#
# COMPACT_ATOMS: atom_id res chain seq x y z
N MET A 1 5.51 42.16 64.63
CA MET A 1 4.43 43.16 64.54
C MET A 1 3.95 43.18 63.09
N GLY A 2 2.66 43.12 62.72
CA GLY A 2 1.46 42.82 63.52
C GLY A 2 0.21 43.54 62.97
N CYS A 3 -0.76 42.79 62.40
CA CYS A 3 -2.09 43.25 61.90
C CYS A 3 -2.07 44.21 60.67
N SER A 4 -3.11 44.40 59.85
CA SER A 4 -4.36 43.67 59.44
C SER A 4 -5.00 44.43 58.23
N GLY A 5 -6.08 44.05 57.51
CA GLY A 5 -6.89 42.82 57.38
C GLY A 5 -6.61 42.08 56.05
N TRP A 6 -7.48 41.31 55.39
CA TRP A 6 -8.91 40.90 55.54
C TRP A 6 -10.00 41.87 55.05
N THR A 7 -11.10 41.42 54.43
CA THR A 7 -11.57 40.05 54.07
C THR A 7 -11.28 39.74 52.56
N ALA A 8 -11.84 38.79 51.77
CA ALA A 8 -12.89 37.76 51.96
C ALA A 8 -12.60 36.40 51.25
N HIS A 9 -13.47 35.89 50.36
CA HIS A 9 -13.98 34.51 50.38
C HIS A 9 -14.50 34.00 49.00
N VAL A 10 -14.67 32.69 48.69
CA VAL A 10 -14.36 31.39 49.36
C VAL A 10 -14.17 30.29 48.27
N GLY A 11 -13.76 29.04 48.61
CA GLY A 11 -13.61 27.93 47.64
C GLY A 11 -14.18 26.57 48.10
N GLY A 12 -14.16 25.55 47.21
CA GLY A 12 -14.64 24.19 47.51
C GLY A 12 -14.13 23.11 46.54
N ARG A 13 -13.93 21.87 47.02
CA ARG A 13 -13.42 20.69 46.26
C ARG A 13 -14.34 19.48 46.38
N LEU A 14 -14.47 18.69 45.31
CA LEU A 14 -14.67 17.23 45.35
C LEU A 14 -13.64 16.59 44.41
N ARG A 15 -12.88 15.52 44.71
CA ARG A 15 -13.11 14.19 45.33
C ARG A 15 -13.62 13.11 44.36
N VAL A 16 -12.99 11.94 44.46
CA VAL A 16 -13.10 10.77 43.56
C VAL A 16 -13.78 9.61 44.30
N ALA A 17 -14.51 8.76 43.58
CA ALA A 17 -15.01 7.47 44.09
C ALA A 17 -14.94 6.37 43.01
N LYS A 18 -14.80 5.12 43.46
CA LYS A 18 -15.05 3.87 42.70
C LYS A 18 -16.24 3.16 43.36
N MET A 19 -16.98 2.31 42.64
CA MET A 19 -17.20 0.89 43.01
C MET A 19 -18.23 0.13 42.12
N SER A 20 -17.87 -1.13 41.81
CA SER A 20 -18.69 -2.36 41.62
C SER A 20 -19.92 -2.44 40.68
N GLN A 21 -20.26 -3.68 40.33
CA GLN A 21 -21.31 -4.08 39.38
C GLN A 21 -22.64 -4.42 40.07
N ASN A 22 -23.77 -4.12 39.42
CA ASN A 22 -24.87 -5.05 39.08
C ASN A 22 -26.23 -4.33 38.97
N GLN A 23 -26.89 -4.41 37.81
CA GLN A 23 -28.32 -4.73 37.72
C GLN A 23 -28.79 -5.02 36.28
N ALA A 24 -29.98 -5.62 36.18
CA ALA A 24 -30.54 -6.39 35.09
C ALA A 24 -30.65 -5.72 33.69
N ASN A 25 -30.66 -6.57 32.66
CA ASN A 25 -31.21 -6.25 31.34
C ASN A 25 -32.69 -5.83 31.44
N ASN A 26 -33.06 -4.76 30.75
CA ASN A 26 -34.40 -4.63 30.18
C ASN A 26 -34.34 -3.83 28.86
N ARG A 27 -34.71 -4.47 27.74
CA ARG A 27 -34.80 -3.84 26.41
C ARG A 27 -36.17 -4.19 25.80
N PRO A 28 -36.93 -3.22 25.27
CA PRO A 28 -38.19 -3.52 24.60
C PRO A 28 -37.95 -4.31 23.31
N SER A 29 -38.76 -5.34 23.09
CA SER A 29 -38.62 -6.29 21.97
C SER A 29 -39.31 -5.79 20.69
N HIS A 30 -38.54 -5.18 19.79
CA HIS A 30 -38.98 -4.96 18.40
C HIS A 30 -38.52 -6.11 17.50
N ASN A 31 -39.48 -6.90 17.01
CA ASN A 31 -39.22 -8.01 16.09
C ASN A 31 -38.73 -7.51 14.73
N ILE A 32 -37.47 -7.81 14.40
CA ILE A 32 -36.90 -7.69 13.05
C ILE A 32 -36.16 -8.98 12.74
N THR A 33 -36.65 -9.75 11.76
CA THR A 33 -36.08 -11.04 11.37
C THR A 33 -35.29 -10.93 10.06
N GLY A 34 -33.96 -10.91 10.16
CA GLY A 34 -33.05 -10.92 9.02
C GLY A 34 -31.58 -10.88 9.48
N PRO A 35 -30.61 -11.24 8.62
CA PRO A 35 -29.20 -11.23 8.99
C PRO A 35 -28.70 -9.79 9.19
N GLN A 36 -28.31 -9.45 10.43
CA GLN A 36 -27.74 -8.15 10.75
C GLN A 36 -26.35 -8.00 10.13
N SER A 37 -26.11 -6.83 9.53
CA SER A 37 -24.80 -6.36 9.11
C SER A 37 -24.19 -5.46 10.18
N ALA A 38 -22.86 -5.33 10.20
CA ALA A 38 -22.18 -4.40 11.11
C ALA A 38 -22.64 -2.92 10.94
N LEU A 39 -23.14 -2.55 9.75
CA LEU A 39 -23.71 -1.23 9.50
C LEU A 39 -25.07 -1.03 10.21
N THR A 40 -25.92 -2.06 10.23
CA THR A 40 -27.19 -2.02 10.98
C THR A 40 -26.96 -1.90 12.48
N ASP A 41 -25.96 -2.59 13.03
CA ASP A 41 -25.65 -2.51 14.46
C ASP A 41 -25.00 -1.16 14.83
N PHE A 42 -24.19 -0.59 13.93
CA PHE A 42 -23.65 0.77 14.07
C PHE A 42 -24.78 1.82 14.10
N LEU A 43 -25.72 1.77 13.15
CA LEU A 43 -26.86 2.69 13.11
C LEU A 43 -27.77 2.55 14.34
N ALA A 44 -28.06 1.31 14.77
CA ALA A 44 -28.87 1.05 15.97
C ALA A 44 -28.20 1.52 17.27
N SER A 45 -26.88 1.33 17.41
CA SER A 45 -26.12 1.78 18.58
C SER A 45 -25.96 3.31 18.69
N HIS A 46 -26.19 4.04 17.60
CA HIS A 46 -26.19 5.51 17.56
C HIS A 46 -27.60 6.12 17.48
N ASN A 47 -28.66 5.34 17.71
CA ASN A 47 -30.07 5.73 17.58
C ASN A 47 -30.47 6.31 16.20
N ILE A 48 -29.76 5.96 15.12
CA ILE A 48 -30.00 6.50 13.78
C ILE A 48 -31.08 5.70 13.05
N SER A 49 -32.32 6.19 13.05
CA SER A 49 -33.44 5.54 12.37
C SER A 49 -33.51 5.89 10.87
N ALA A 50 -33.56 4.86 10.02
CA ALA A 50 -33.88 4.99 8.59
C ALA A 50 -35.36 5.36 8.31
N ARG A 51 -36.16 5.59 9.35
CA ARG A 51 -37.46 6.28 9.27
C ARG A 51 -37.27 7.79 9.47
N GLN A 52 -36.68 8.20 10.60
CA GLN A 52 -36.36 9.62 10.88
C GLN A 52 -35.55 10.29 9.74
N ILE A 53 -34.59 9.60 9.11
CA ILE A 53 -33.85 10.14 7.96
C ILE A 53 -34.77 10.50 6.78
N ARG A 54 -35.86 9.75 6.55
CA ARG A 54 -36.88 10.08 5.54
C ARG A 54 -37.81 11.18 6.02
N ASP A 55 -38.31 11.08 7.24
CA ASP A 55 -39.21 12.06 7.85
C ASP A 55 -38.56 13.47 7.86
N ASP A 56 -37.26 13.55 8.19
CA ASP A 56 -36.44 14.77 8.11
C ASP A 56 -36.12 15.22 6.68
N ALA A 57 -36.09 14.31 5.70
CA ALA A 57 -35.88 14.63 4.29
C ALA A 57 -37.18 15.03 3.57
N GLU A 58 -38.35 14.69 4.11
CA GLU A 58 -39.65 15.18 3.67
C GLU A 58 -39.96 16.52 4.30
N ARG A 59 -39.73 16.69 5.62
CA ARG A 59 -39.91 17.99 6.30
C ARG A 59 -39.06 19.09 5.65
N ARG A 60 -37.77 18.85 5.38
CA ARG A 60 -36.91 19.82 4.66
C ARG A 60 -37.35 20.12 3.23
N ARG A 61 -38.13 19.24 2.57
CA ARG A 61 -38.72 19.51 1.26
C ARG A 61 -40.04 20.28 1.36
N GLN A 62 -40.78 20.13 2.44
CA GLN A 62 -41.95 20.96 2.75
C GLN A 62 -41.52 22.38 3.14
N GLU A 63 -40.56 22.52 4.06
CA GLU A 63 -39.95 23.81 4.47
C GLU A 63 -39.43 24.60 3.25
N ALA A 64 -38.72 23.94 2.33
CA ALA A 64 -38.24 24.57 1.09
C ALA A 64 -39.37 24.97 0.11
N ALA A 65 -40.45 24.17 0.03
CA ALA A 65 -41.59 24.48 -0.84
C ALA A 65 -42.45 25.63 -0.29
N GLU A 66 -42.54 25.79 1.03
CA GLU A 66 -43.16 26.95 1.65
C GLU A 66 -42.32 28.22 1.46
N LEU A 67 -40.99 28.13 1.56
CA LEU A 67 -40.09 29.25 1.30
C LEU A 67 -40.20 29.76 -0.15
N ALA A 68 -40.21 28.85 -1.13
CA ALA A 68 -40.40 29.19 -2.54
C ALA A 68 -41.74 29.91 -2.79
N ARG A 69 -42.83 29.42 -2.16
CA ARG A 69 -44.16 30.07 -2.23
C ARG A 69 -44.21 31.45 -1.58
N GLN A 70 -43.39 31.73 -0.56
CA GLN A 70 -43.30 33.05 0.06
C GLN A 70 -42.48 34.03 -0.81
N ASN A 71 -41.45 33.53 -1.52
CA ASN A 71 -40.60 34.34 -2.39
C ASN A 71 -41.17 34.55 -3.81
N GLY A 72 -42.27 33.88 -4.16
CA GLY A 72 -42.91 33.98 -5.48
C GLY A 72 -42.19 33.21 -6.60
N GLU A 73 -41.35 32.23 -6.25
CA GLU A 73 -40.59 31.42 -7.20
C GLU A 73 -41.41 30.21 -7.68
N GLU A 74 -41.37 29.92 -8.99
CA GLU A 74 -42.16 28.84 -9.59
C GLU A 74 -41.53 27.47 -9.31
N LEU A 75 -42.27 26.60 -8.61
CA LEU A 75 -41.78 25.30 -8.16
C LEU A 75 -41.65 24.30 -9.34
N PRO A 76 -40.49 23.63 -9.52
CA PRO A 76 -40.34 22.60 -10.54
C PRO A 76 -41.23 21.40 -10.24
N ALA A 77 -41.93 20.90 -11.27
CA ALA A 77 -42.90 19.82 -11.13
C ALA A 77 -42.26 18.53 -10.55
N PRO A 78 -42.97 17.81 -9.65
CA PRO A 78 -42.42 16.61 -9.02
C PRO A 78 -42.17 15.51 -10.06
N ALA A 79 -40.98 14.89 -10.01
CA ALA A 79 -40.66 13.76 -10.86
C ALA A 79 -41.61 12.59 -10.52
N ALA A 80 -42.40 12.15 -11.51
CA ALA A 80 -43.45 11.18 -11.30
C ALA A 80 -42.90 9.82 -10.82
N GLU A 81 -43.52 9.24 -9.79
CA GLU A 81 -43.22 7.87 -9.37
C GLU A 81 -43.56 6.88 -10.50
N PRO A 82 -42.73 5.83 -10.71
CA PRO A 82 -42.97 4.85 -11.76
C PRO A 82 -44.21 4.01 -11.44
N ARG A 83 -45.29 4.18 -12.23
CA ARG A 83 -46.52 3.40 -12.10
C ARG A 83 -46.22 1.90 -12.18
N GLN A 84 -46.84 1.12 -11.29
CA GLN A 84 -46.52 -0.28 -11.03
C GLN A 84 -46.61 -1.18 -12.28
N GLU A 85 -47.41 -0.81 -13.27
CA GLU A 85 -47.59 -1.51 -14.55
C GLU A 85 -46.29 -1.63 -15.36
N GLN A 86 -45.38 -0.64 -15.32
CA GLN A 86 -44.09 -0.74 -16.03
C GLN A 86 -43.15 -1.77 -15.40
N VAL A 87 -43.30 -2.04 -14.09
CA VAL A 87 -42.54 -3.08 -13.38
C VAL A 87 -43.05 -4.48 -13.73
N GLU A 88 -44.34 -4.61 -14.05
CA GLU A 88 -44.95 -5.85 -14.58
C GLU A 88 -44.39 -6.22 -15.97
N GLU A 89 -44.26 -5.25 -16.89
CA GLU A 89 -43.71 -5.52 -18.23
C GLU A 89 -42.21 -5.90 -18.20
N ALA A 90 -41.43 -5.31 -17.31
CA ALA A 90 -40.04 -5.74 -17.06
C ALA A 90 -39.95 -7.20 -16.57
N LYS A 91 -40.91 -7.65 -15.75
CA LYS A 91 -41.03 -9.06 -15.31
C LYS A 91 -41.54 -9.99 -16.43
N LYS A 92 -42.48 -9.52 -17.26
CA LYS A 92 -43.05 -10.27 -18.40
C LYS A 92 -42.05 -10.43 -19.56
N SER A 93 -41.15 -9.47 -19.79
CA SER A 93 -40.08 -9.57 -20.79
C SER A 93 -38.95 -10.50 -20.36
N THR A 94 -38.56 -10.48 -19.08
CA THR A 94 -37.54 -11.39 -18.52
C THR A 94 -38.03 -12.84 -18.44
N SER A 95 -39.29 -13.09 -18.07
CA SER A 95 -39.88 -14.44 -18.08
C SER A 95 -40.02 -15.03 -19.50
N LYS A 96 -40.41 -14.21 -20.50
CA LYS A 96 -40.41 -14.61 -21.92
C LYS A 96 -39.00 -15.03 -22.40
N ARG A 97 -37.94 -14.35 -21.96
CA ARG A 97 -36.54 -14.72 -22.27
C ARG A 97 -36.08 -16.02 -21.61
N ALA A 98 -36.55 -16.33 -20.40
CA ALA A 98 -36.28 -17.61 -19.74
C ALA A 98 -36.99 -18.78 -20.45
N SER A 99 -38.27 -18.61 -20.78
CA SER A 99 -39.09 -19.63 -21.45
C SER A 99 -38.56 -19.99 -22.84
N LYS A 100 -38.11 -18.99 -23.62
CA LYS A 100 -37.51 -19.20 -24.94
C LYS A 100 -36.16 -19.93 -24.91
N LYS A 101 -35.56 -20.15 -23.73
CA LYS A 101 -34.36 -20.99 -23.53
C LYS A 101 -34.67 -22.43 -23.10
N ARG A 102 -35.87 -22.71 -22.56
CA ARG A 102 -36.33 -24.09 -22.27
C ARG A 102 -36.93 -24.79 -23.49
N LYS A 103 -37.65 -24.07 -24.36
CA LYS A 103 -38.25 -24.64 -25.59
C LYS A 103 -37.23 -24.85 -26.74
N ARG A 104 -36.09 -25.52 -26.45
CA ARG A 104 -35.07 -25.87 -27.45
C ARG A 104 -34.27 -27.16 -27.15
N GLN A 105 -34.75 -27.98 -26.23
CA GLN A 105 -34.28 -29.36 -25.97
C GLN A 105 -35.48 -30.19 -25.48
N ALA A 106 -36.44 -30.44 -26.39
CA ALA A 106 -37.62 -31.28 -26.17
C ALA A 106 -38.26 -31.63 -27.52
N GLU A 107 -37.51 -32.37 -28.35
CA GLU A 107 -38.03 -33.17 -29.46
C GLU A 107 -37.60 -34.60 -29.17
N ASP A 108 -38.44 -35.37 -28.46
CA ASP A 108 -38.90 -36.71 -28.86
C ASP A 108 -39.95 -37.28 -27.86
N SER A 109 -40.79 -38.20 -28.34
CA SER A 109 -41.61 -39.21 -27.64
C SER A 109 -42.23 -38.94 -26.25
N ASP A 110 -43.55 -38.68 -26.24
CA ASP A 110 -44.59 -39.19 -25.33
C ASP A 110 -44.26 -39.69 -23.91
N SER A 111 -44.78 -38.98 -22.90
CA SER A 111 -45.84 -39.49 -21.98
C SER A 111 -46.12 -38.52 -20.81
N GLU A 112 -47.31 -37.91 -20.76
CA GLU A 112 -47.61 -36.85 -19.78
C GLU A 112 -47.87 -37.34 -18.34
N TYR A 113 -47.98 -38.65 -18.12
CA TYR A 113 -48.39 -39.23 -16.83
C TYR A 113 -47.34 -39.13 -15.71
N GLU A 114 -46.05 -39.18 -16.03
CA GLU A 114 -44.98 -39.17 -15.00
C GLU A 114 -44.72 -37.76 -14.41
N GLY A 115 -45.12 -36.71 -15.14
CA GLY A 115 -45.00 -35.32 -14.69
C GLY A 115 -45.83 -35.01 -13.43
N LEU A 116 -47.04 -35.58 -13.33
CA LEU A 116 -47.97 -35.31 -12.22
C LEU A 116 -47.46 -35.92 -10.90
N ALA A 117 -46.99 -37.16 -10.93
CA ALA A 117 -46.39 -37.84 -9.78
C ALA A 117 -45.16 -37.10 -9.25
N ARG A 118 -44.34 -36.54 -10.15
CA ARG A 118 -43.16 -35.74 -9.82
C ARG A 118 -43.51 -34.37 -9.24
N ALA A 119 -44.59 -33.74 -9.73
CA ALA A 119 -45.10 -32.49 -9.19
C ALA A 119 -45.66 -32.66 -7.76
N MET A 120 -46.40 -33.73 -7.49
CA MET A 120 -46.93 -33.98 -6.13
C MET A 120 -45.83 -34.23 -5.10
N ARG A 121 -44.77 -34.97 -5.45
CA ARG A 121 -43.60 -35.16 -4.55
C ARG A 121 -42.81 -33.88 -4.27
N ALA A 122 -42.88 -32.88 -5.14
CA ALA A 122 -42.18 -31.60 -4.94
C ALA A 122 -42.78 -30.74 -3.80
N VAL A 123 -43.97 -31.09 -3.28
CA VAL A 123 -44.65 -30.35 -2.20
C VAL A 123 -44.11 -30.69 -0.80
N GLN A 124 -43.35 -31.79 -0.65
CA GLN A 124 -42.91 -32.31 0.65
C GLN A 124 -41.39 -32.19 0.94
N ALA A 125 -40.59 -31.69 0.01
CA ALA A 125 -39.15 -31.53 0.22
C ALA A 125 -38.83 -30.24 1.00
N PRO A 126 -38.06 -30.28 2.11
CA PRO A 126 -37.74 -29.09 2.90
C PRO A 126 -37.01 -27.99 2.12
N LEU A 127 -37.37 -26.74 2.38
CA LEU A 127 -36.82 -25.58 1.70
C LEU A 127 -35.40 -25.25 2.21
N PRO A 128 -34.49 -24.78 1.34
CA PRO A 128 -33.15 -24.34 1.76
C PRO A 128 -33.19 -23.31 2.90
N GLY A 129 -32.49 -23.63 4.00
CA GLY A 129 -32.53 -22.90 5.27
C GLY A 129 -33.25 -23.65 6.40
N GLN A 130 -34.08 -24.65 6.10
CA GLN A 130 -34.71 -25.51 7.11
C GLN A 130 -33.72 -26.54 7.67
N MET A 131 -34.03 -27.14 8.84
CA MET A 131 -33.21 -28.17 9.49
C MET A 131 -33.82 -29.56 9.28
N GLU A 132 -33.02 -30.52 8.84
CA GLU A 132 -33.45 -31.90 8.55
C GLU A 132 -32.39 -32.90 9.06
N ASN A 133 -32.75 -34.17 9.23
CA ASN A 133 -31.82 -35.24 9.62
C ASN A 133 -31.21 -35.90 8.38
N CYS A 134 -29.90 -36.14 8.39
CA CYS A 134 -29.20 -36.81 7.28
C CYS A 134 -29.63 -38.28 7.16
N GLU A 135 -30.15 -38.71 6.01
CA GLU A 135 -30.60 -40.10 5.77
C GLU A 135 -29.53 -41.14 6.17
N THR A 136 -28.27 -40.94 5.75
CA THR A 136 -27.18 -41.91 5.99
C THR A 136 -26.62 -41.91 7.43
N CYS A 137 -26.80 -40.85 8.23
CA CYS A 137 -26.12 -40.75 9.53
C CYS A 137 -26.93 -40.10 10.67
N GLY A 138 -28.23 -39.87 10.48
CA GLY A 138 -29.16 -39.29 11.46
C GLY A 138 -28.91 -37.82 11.84
N LYS A 139 -27.70 -37.30 11.61
CA LYS A 139 -27.27 -35.97 12.10
C LYS A 139 -28.14 -34.86 11.53
N ARG A 140 -28.73 -34.04 12.41
CA ARG A 140 -29.48 -32.84 12.03
C ARG A 140 -28.56 -31.78 11.42
N PHE A 141 -28.92 -31.26 10.26
CA PHE A 141 -28.15 -30.29 9.48
C PHE A 141 -29.07 -29.30 8.77
N THR A 142 -28.52 -28.16 8.33
CA THR A 142 -29.29 -27.18 7.54
C THR A 142 -29.34 -27.60 6.07
N VAL A 143 -30.54 -27.71 5.51
CA VAL A 143 -30.76 -27.97 4.09
C VAL A 143 -30.27 -26.78 3.27
N THR A 144 -29.55 -27.06 2.18
CA THR A 144 -29.00 -26.05 1.26
C THR A 144 -29.39 -26.39 -0.17
N PRO A 145 -29.26 -25.46 -1.15
CA PRO A 145 -29.49 -25.75 -2.56
C PRO A 145 -28.50 -26.78 -3.16
N TYR A 146 -27.53 -27.25 -2.37
CA TYR A 146 -26.50 -28.22 -2.74
C TYR A 146 -26.60 -29.52 -1.92
N SER A 147 -27.60 -29.66 -1.06
CA SER A 147 -27.88 -30.90 -0.33
C SER A 147 -28.38 -31.97 -1.31
N LEU A 148 -27.83 -33.18 -1.21
CA LEU A 148 -28.10 -34.26 -2.16
C LEU A 148 -29.08 -35.26 -1.55
N ALA A 149 -30.02 -35.79 -2.34
CA ALA A 149 -30.89 -36.88 -1.90
C ALA A 149 -30.10 -38.21 -1.74
N GLY A 150 -30.44 -39.01 -0.73
CA GLY A 150 -29.85 -40.29 -0.39
C GLY A 150 -30.19 -41.42 -1.38
N PRO A 151 -29.91 -42.70 -1.05
CA PRO A 151 -30.52 -43.84 -1.71
C PRO A 151 -32.05 -43.83 -1.71
N ASP A 152 -32.67 -43.59 -0.54
CA ASP A 152 -34.12 -43.80 -0.34
C ASP A 152 -34.96 -42.53 -0.53
N GLY A 153 -34.33 -41.35 -0.51
CA GLY A 153 -34.88 -40.10 -1.06
C GLY A 153 -34.92 -38.90 -0.12
N GLY A 154 -34.58 -39.09 1.16
CA GLY A 154 -34.33 -38.00 2.12
C GLY A 154 -33.01 -37.27 1.81
N LEU A 155 -32.72 -36.17 2.52
CA LEU A 155 -31.54 -35.36 2.21
C LEU A 155 -30.30 -35.75 3.03
N LEU A 156 -29.12 -35.53 2.42
CA LEU A 156 -27.81 -35.81 3.01
C LEU A 156 -27.08 -34.53 3.43
N CYS A 157 -26.41 -34.61 4.58
CA CYS A 157 -25.49 -33.58 5.02
C CYS A 157 -24.19 -33.53 4.20
N SER A 158 -23.52 -32.37 4.21
CA SER A 158 -22.39 -32.06 3.32
C SER A 158 -21.15 -32.97 3.41
N PRO A 159 -20.90 -33.73 4.50
CA PRO A 159 -19.96 -34.86 4.49
C PRO A 159 -20.45 -36.05 3.66
N CYS A 160 -21.55 -36.71 4.04
CA CYS A 160 -22.06 -37.92 3.38
C CYS A 160 -22.42 -37.68 1.90
N GLY A 161 -22.95 -36.49 1.58
CA GLY A 161 -23.17 -36.08 0.19
C GLY A 161 -21.88 -35.97 -0.63
N ARG A 162 -20.74 -35.60 -0.01
CA ARG A 162 -19.42 -35.59 -0.68
C ARG A 162 -18.81 -36.99 -0.80
N GLU A 163 -19.19 -37.94 0.04
CA GLU A 163 -18.76 -39.34 -0.07
C GLU A 163 -19.49 -40.06 -1.21
N ARG A 164 -20.83 -40.02 -1.27
CA ARG A 164 -21.58 -40.51 -2.45
C ARG A 164 -21.24 -39.78 -3.75
N ALA A 165 -20.78 -38.52 -3.68
CA ALA A 165 -20.27 -37.81 -4.85
C ALA A 165 -18.88 -38.32 -5.31
N LYS A 166 -18.03 -38.87 -4.41
CA LYS A 166 -16.78 -39.54 -4.79
C LYS A 166 -17.03 -40.91 -5.38
N GLU A 167 -17.95 -41.70 -4.79
CA GLU A 167 -18.32 -43.02 -5.30
C GLU A 167 -18.84 -42.94 -6.74
N ARG A 168 -19.71 -41.96 -7.02
CA ARG A 168 -20.20 -41.67 -8.38
C ARG A 168 -19.13 -41.19 -9.39
N VAL A 169 -17.89 -40.91 -8.97
CA VAL A 169 -16.77 -40.60 -9.88
C VAL A 169 -16.05 -41.87 -10.37
N GLY A 170 -16.36 -43.04 -9.80
CA GLY A 170 -15.82 -44.33 -10.27
C GLY A 170 -16.25 -44.75 -11.68
N GLN A 171 -17.29 -44.13 -12.26
CA GLN A 171 -17.75 -44.41 -13.62
C GLN A 171 -17.95 -43.13 -14.45
N ALA A 172 -17.53 -43.19 -15.73
CA ALA A 172 -17.61 -42.13 -16.75
C ALA A 172 -16.91 -40.78 -16.43
N LYS A 173 -15.68 -40.61 -16.97
CA LYS A 173 -14.95 -39.31 -17.01
C LYS A 173 -15.74 -38.27 -17.83
N LYS A 174 -16.48 -37.37 -17.19
CA LYS A 174 -17.03 -36.18 -17.87
C LYS A 174 -15.91 -35.17 -18.18
N THR A 175 -15.91 -34.65 -19.40
CA THR A 175 -14.97 -33.63 -19.87
C THR A 175 -15.04 -32.37 -19.00
N LYS A 176 -13.88 -31.83 -18.59
CA LYS A 176 -13.81 -30.59 -17.78
C LYS A 176 -14.49 -29.44 -18.54
N PRO A 177 -15.42 -28.68 -17.93
CA PRO A 177 -16.03 -27.52 -18.58
C PRO A 177 -14.94 -26.49 -18.93
N ARG A 178 -15.00 -25.98 -20.16
CA ARG A 178 -14.07 -24.97 -20.69
C ARG A 178 -14.13 -23.73 -19.78
N LYS A 179 -13.04 -23.39 -19.09
CA LYS A 179 -12.99 -22.23 -18.18
C LYS A 179 -13.45 -20.97 -18.93
N GLN A 180 -14.41 -20.24 -18.37
CA GLN A 180 -14.82 -18.94 -18.92
C GLN A 180 -13.67 -17.94 -18.83
N VAL A 181 -13.03 -17.68 -19.97
CA VAL A 181 -12.07 -16.58 -20.15
C VAL A 181 -12.87 -15.29 -20.22
N GLY A 182 -13.04 -14.61 -19.08
CA GLY A 182 -13.84 -13.37 -19.01
C GLY A 182 -14.25 -12.93 -17.59
N GLY A 183 -14.20 -13.81 -16.59
CA GLY A 183 -14.56 -13.44 -15.21
C GLY A 183 -13.62 -12.42 -14.55
N VAL A 184 -14.11 -11.74 -13.51
CA VAL A 184 -13.38 -10.70 -12.73
C VAL A 184 -12.00 -11.18 -12.25
N GLY A 185 -11.86 -12.47 -11.90
CA GLY A 185 -10.57 -13.08 -11.55
C GLY A 185 -9.52 -13.03 -12.67
N SER A 186 -9.93 -13.08 -13.94
CA SER A 186 -9.02 -12.91 -15.09
C SER A 186 -8.53 -11.46 -15.21
N ARG A 187 -9.40 -10.48 -14.97
CA ARG A 187 -9.01 -9.06 -14.91
C ARG A 187 -8.09 -8.80 -13.72
N ARG A 188 -8.38 -9.34 -12.53
CA ARG A 188 -7.52 -9.24 -11.35
C ARG A 188 -6.15 -9.90 -11.56
N ALA A 189 -6.09 -11.07 -12.21
CA ALA A 189 -4.84 -11.75 -12.55
C ALA A 189 -4.06 -11.11 -13.71
N LEU A 190 -4.72 -10.32 -14.57
CA LEU A 190 -4.05 -9.44 -15.54
C LEU A 190 -3.49 -8.20 -14.84
N GLN A 191 -4.30 -7.51 -14.02
CA GLN A 191 -3.86 -6.33 -13.28
C GLN A 191 -2.74 -6.63 -12.29
N SER A 192 -2.77 -7.79 -11.61
CA SER A 192 -1.62 -8.27 -10.82
C SER A 192 -0.39 -8.38 -11.71
N ARG A 193 -0.45 -9.09 -12.83
CA ARG A 193 0.69 -9.21 -13.75
C ARG A 193 1.21 -7.87 -14.25
N ILE A 194 0.34 -6.91 -14.54
CA ILE A 194 0.73 -5.54 -14.92
C ILE A 194 1.49 -4.86 -13.78
N LEU A 195 0.93 -4.86 -12.56
CA LEU A 195 1.59 -4.35 -11.34
C LEU A 195 2.87 -5.13 -10.97
N ASP A 196 2.98 -6.38 -11.41
CA ASP A 196 4.12 -7.26 -11.18
C ASP A 196 5.27 -7.03 -12.20
N GLY A 197 5.08 -6.16 -13.20
CA GLY A 197 6.02 -5.96 -14.32
C GLY A 197 6.01 -7.11 -15.34
N ASP A 198 5.00 -7.98 -15.29
CA ASP A 198 4.86 -9.24 -16.05
C ASP A 198 4.06 -8.99 -17.36
N VAL A 199 4.42 -7.90 -18.06
CA VAL A 199 3.89 -7.46 -19.37
C VAL A 199 4.82 -7.87 -20.52
N GLY A 200 4.28 -8.00 -21.72
CA GLY A 200 5.04 -8.45 -22.90
C GLY A 200 5.49 -9.92 -22.84
N THR A 201 6.47 -10.28 -23.66
CA THR A 201 7.07 -11.62 -23.70
C THR A 201 8.11 -11.79 -22.60
N LYS A 202 7.92 -12.79 -21.74
CA LYS A 202 8.86 -13.12 -20.66
C LYS A 202 10.21 -13.58 -21.21
N SER A 203 11.29 -13.02 -20.65
CA SER A 203 12.64 -13.58 -20.87
C SER A 203 12.74 -15.00 -20.31
N LEU A 204 13.57 -15.84 -20.95
CA LEU A 204 13.77 -17.25 -20.59
C LEU A 204 14.12 -17.41 -19.10
N ALA A 205 15.03 -16.58 -18.56
CA ALA A 205 15.37 -16.58 -17.14
C ALA A 205 14.15 -16.38 -16.23
N THR A 206 13.21 -15.49 -16.61
CA THR A 206 11.97 -15.30 -15.85
C THR A 206 11.05 -16.52 -15.94
N LEU A 207 11.01 -17.23 -17.07
CA LEU A 207 10.27 -18.50 -17.21
C LEU A 207 10.89 -19.64 -16.39
N CYS A 208 12.21 -19.77 -16.39
CA CYS A 208 12.95 -20.76 -15.59
C CYS A 208 12.68 -20.55 -14.10
N VAL A 209 12.84 -19.33 -13.58
CA VAL A 209 12.55 -19.04 -12.16
C VAL A 209 11.06 -19.22 -11.82
N GLN A 210 10.14 -18.87 -12.73
CA GLN A 210 8.71 -19.14 -12.53
C GLN A 210 8.35 -20.64 -12.57
N THR A 211 9.25 -21.49 -13.08
CA THR A 211 9.14 -22.97 -13.13
C THR A 211 9.80 -23.61 -11.91
N LEU A 212 11.00 -23.18 -11.51
CA LEU A 212 11.61 -23.51 -10.22
C LEU A 212 10.63 -23.21 -9.06
N ALA A 213 10.06 -22.00 -9.04
CA ALA A 213 9.06 -21.58 -8.06
C ALA A 213 7.65 -22.21 -8.23
N LYS A 214 7.51 -23.30 -8.99
CA LYS A 214 6.36 -24.24 -8.99
C LYS A 214 6.74 -25.65 -8.53
N ASN A 215 8.04 -25.95 -8.51
CA ASN A 215 8.64 -27.27 -8.31
C ASN A 215 9.76 -27.15 -7.24
N VAL A 216 9.58 -26.24 -6.28
CA VAL A 216 10.63 -25.89 -5.29
C VAL A 216 10.99 -27.08 -4.42
N ASP A 217 10.03 -27.96 -4.18
CA ASP A 217 10.16 -29.17 -3.38
C ASP A 217 10.83 -30.33 -4.18
N MET A 218 11.37 -30.03 -5.38
CA MET A 218 12.25 -30.90 -6.18
C MET A 218 13.62 -30.23 -6.48
N ALA A 219 14.01 -29.20 -5.73
CA ALA A 219 15.26 -28.49 -5.91
C ALA A 219 16.13 -28.56 -4.65
N ASP A 220 17.18 -29.37 -4.69
CA ASP A 220 18.13 -29.54 -3.58
C ASP A 220 19.17 -28.41 -3.52
N SER A 221 19.46 -27.79 -4.67
CA SER A 221 20.40 -26.66 -4.82
C SER A 221 19.99 -25.77 -6.00
N LEU A 222 20.46 -24.52 -5.99
CA LEU A 222 20.39 -23.63 -7.15
C LEU A 222 21.57 -23.82 -8.12
N GLY A 223 22.65 -24.49 -7.68
CA GLY A 223 23.92 -24.54 -8.41
C GLY A 223 24.64 -23.20 -8.44
N ASP A 224 25.71 -23.11 -9.26
CA ASP A 224 26.57 -21.92 -9.39
C ASP A 224 25.92 -20.80 -10.21
N LEU A 225 24.83 -20.23 -9.70
CA LEU A 225 24.17 -19.07 -10.28
C LEU A 225 24.79 -17.76 -9.75
N PRO A 226 25.05 -16.77 -10.62
CA PRO A 226 25.48 -15.44 -10.19
C PRO A 226 24.50 -14.78 -9.21
N ASP A 227 25.03 -14.04 -8.22
CA ASP A 227 24.28 -13.34 -7.14
C ASP A 227 23.02 -12.61 -7.64
N HIS A 228 23.11 -11.92 -8.77
CA HIS A 228 22.01 -11.12 -9.32
C HIS A 228 20.82 -11.98 -9.80
N LEU A 229 21.06 -13.26 -10.14
CA LEU A 229 20.01 -14.23 -10.42
C LEU A 229 19.48 -14.85 -9.12
N ILE A 230 20.35 -15.19 -8.15
CA ILE A 230 19.92 -15.69 -6.83
C ILE A 230 19.02 -14.67 -6.13
N ASP A 231 19.39 -13.39 -6.11
CA ASP A 231 18.58 -12.29 -5.57
C ASP A 231 17.23 -12.14 -6.32
N LYS A 232 17.21 -12.31 -7.64
CA LYS A 232 15.96 -12.31 -8.43
C LYS A 232 15.08 -13.53 -8.10
N ILE A 233 15.67 -14.70 -7.84
CA ILE A 233 14.97 -15.91 -7.37
C ILE A 233 14.38 -15.65 -5.98
N ALA A 234 15.18 -15.15 -5.03
CA ALA A 234 14.75 -14.84 -3.66
C ALA A 234 13.55 -13.86 -3.65
N ARG A 235 13.61 -12.78 -4.44
CA ARG A 235 12.47 -11.85 -4.61
C ARG A 235 11.21 -12.57 -5.10
N LEU A 236 11.32 -13.45 -6.09
CA LEU A 236 10.18 -14.18 -6.67
C LEU A 236 9.63 -15.27 -5.73
N PHE A 237 10.49 -15.91 -4.93
CA PHE A 237 10.11 -16.85 -3.89
C PHE A 237 9.33 -16.16 -2.77
N SER A 238 9.88 -15.08 -2.21
CA SER A 238 9.20 -14.29 -1.17
C SER A 238 7.89 -13.66 -1.68
N LYS A 239 7.85 -13.15 -2.92
CA LYS A 239 6.62 -12.65 -3.55
C LYS A 239 5.52 -13.72 -3.69
N ARG A 240 5.90 -15.01 -3.76
CA ARG A 240 4.98 -16.16 -3.75
C ARG A 240 4.82 -16.81 -2.36
N ARG A 241 5.42 -16.25 -1.30
CA ARG A 241 5.51 -16.82 0.06
C ARG A 241 6.09 -18.25 0.11
N LEU A 242 6.98 -18.56 -0.82
CA LEU A 242 7.62 -19.88 -0.94
C LEU A 242 8.82 -20.05 -0.03
N LEU A 243 9.38 -18.95 0.51
CA LEU A 243 10.48 -18.98 1.48
C LEU A 243 9.96 -19.50 2.82
N ARG A 244 10.57 -20.59 3.29
CA ARG A 244 10.24 -21.48 4.41
C ARG A 244 11.54 -22.13 4.92
N PRO A 245 11.59 -22.70 6.14
CA PRO A 245 12.76 -23.41 6.65
C PRO A 245 13.37 -24.40 5.66
N GLU A 246 12.56 -25.28 5.05
CA GLU A 246 13.01 -26.29 4.08
C GLU A 246 13.66 -25.70 2.82
N THR A 247 13.35 -24.44 2.49
CA THR A 247 13.80 -23.76 1.25
C THR A 247 14.88 -22.71 1.51
N LEU A 248 15.18 -22.39 2.77
CA LEU A 248 16.21 -21.42 3.13
C LEU A 248 17.63 -21.85 2.71
N PRO A 249 18.03 -23.15 2.77
CA PRO A 249 19.32 -23.60 2.28
C PRO A 249 19.61 -23.24 0.82
N LEU A 250 18.59 -23.07 -0.03
CA LEU A 250 18.76 -22.60 -1.42
C LEU A 250 19.35 -21.19 -1.52
N PHE A 251 19.33 -20.41 -0.43
CA PHE A 251 19.82 -19.03 -0.36
C PHE A 251 20.91 -18.80 0.69
N ALA A 252 21.21 -19.80 1.53
CA ALA A 252 22.25 -19.76 2.55
C ALA A 252 23.22 -20.92 2.31
N GLN A 253 24.39 -20.60 1.75
CA GLN A 253 25.41 -21.55 1.29
C GLN A 253 26.80 -21.16 1.83
N PRO A 254 27.77 -22.09 1.96
CA PRO A 254 29.10 -21.78 2.52
C PRO A 254 29.90 -20.69 1.80
N SER A 255 29.64 -20.51 0.50
CA SER A 255 30.23 -19.47 -0.35
C SER A 255 29.51 -18.11 -0.29
N ALA A 256 28.38 -17.99 0.42
CA ALA A 256 27.51 -16.82 0.33
C ALA A 256 28.03 -15.60 1.12
N GLU A 257 28.64 -14.62 0.43
CA GLU A 257 28.93 -13.30 1.01
C GLU A 257 27.67 -12.45 1.25
N MET A 258 26.54 -12.80 0.64
CA MET A 258 25.28 -12.05 0.66
C MET A 258 24.08 -13.00 0.85
N VAL A 259 23.22 -12.70 1.83
CA VAL A 259 21.95 -13.41 2.04
C VAL A 259 20.79 -12.42 2.16
N HIS A 260 19.80 -12.56 1.28
CA HIS A 260 18.70 -11.62 1.10
C HIS A 260 17.33 -12.29 1.29
N ILE A 261 16.82 -12.26 2.51
CA ILE A 261 15.48 -12.74 2.90
C ILE A 261 14.46 -11.61 2.66
N TYR A 262 13.64 -11.73 1.61
CA TYR A 262 12.68 -10.68 1.18
C TYR A 262 11.30 -10.77 1.86
N ASP A 263 10.94 -11.92 2.39
CA ASP A 263 9.79 -12.19 3.26
C ASP A 263 10.15 -13.40 4.15
N GLY A 264 10.55 -13.11 5.38
CA GLY A 264 10.92 -14.07 6.42
C GLY A 264 9.79 -14.43 7.38
N ALA A 265 8.53 -14.08 7.07
CA ALA A 265 7.39 -14.29 7.98
C ALA A 265 7.05 -15.77 8.27
N ARG A 266 7.79 -16.71 7.68
CA ARG A 266 7.70 -18.17 7.90
C ARG A 266 8.97 -18.78 8.52
N LEU A 267 9.98 -17.96 8.84
CA LEU A 267 11.24 -18.40 9.44
C LEU A 267 11.20 -18.15 10.96
N GLY A 268 11.70 -19.10 11.74
CA GLY A 268 11.94 -18.97 13.17
C GLY A 268 13.35 -18.44 13.48
N GLY A 269 13.66 -18.33 14.78
CA GLY A 269 14.99 -17.90 15.22
C GLY A 269 16.09 -18.88 14.82
N GLN A 270 15.79 -20.19 14.84
CA GLN A 270 16.74 -21.23 14.44
C GLN A 270 17.13 -21.14 12.96
N GLU A 271 16.20 -20.78 12.08
CA GLU A 271 16.49 -20.55 10.67
C GLU A 271 17.43 -19.35 10.47
N PHE A 272 17.22 -18.25 11.19
CA PHE A 272 18.15 -17.11 11.15
C PHE A 272 19.53 -17.47 11.72
N ILE A 273 19.59 -18.23 12.81
CA ILE A 273 20.85 -18.78 13.36
C ILE A 273 21.56 -19.66 12.31
N SER A 274 20.81 -20.50 11.57
CA SER A 274 21.38 -21.37 10.54
C SER A 274 22.04 -20.61 9.39
N VAL A 275 21.60 -19.39 9.06
CA VAL A 275 22.28 -18.53 8.07
C VAL A 275 23.70 -18.20 8.54
N PHE A 276 23.87 -17.83 9.81
CA PHE A 276 25.17 -17.49 10.39
C PHE A 276 26.04 -18.72 10.72
N GLN A 277 25.43 -19.92 10.79
CA GLN A 277 26.15 -21.20 10.85
C GLN A 277 26.70 -21.61 9.48
N VAL A 278 25.87 -21.53 8.44
CA VAL A 278 26.19 -22.07 7.11
C VAL A 278 27.06 -21.12 6.29
N ALA A 279 26.90 -19.79 6.43
CA ALA A 279 27.63 -18.79 5.65
C ALA A 279 28.66 -18.02 6.53
N PRO A 280 29.84 -18.58 6.82
CA PRO A 280 30.84 -17.92 7.68
C PRO A 280 31.41 -16.63 7.04
N ASN A 281 31.49 -16.59 5.72
CA ASN A 281 32.01 -15.46 4.93
C ASN A 281 30.96 -14.35 4.67
N LEU A 282 29.80 -14.40 5.35
CA LEU A 282 28.71 -13.47 5.13
C LEU A 282 29.11 -12.03 5.50
N ARG A 283 29.07 -11.13 4.51
CA ARG A 283 29.32 -9.69 4.65
C ARG A 283 28.04 -8.86 4.63
N ARG A 284 27.02 -9.31 3.89
CA ARG A 284 25.83 -8.52 3.55
C ARG A 284 24.55 -9.29 3.90
N PHE A 285 24.02 -9.06 5.10
CA PHE A 285 22.81 -9.70 5.60
C PHE A 285 21.59 -8.78 5.50
N LYS A 286 20.46 -9.34 5.05
CA LYS A 286 19.19 -8.64 4.91
C LYS A 286 18.02 -9.55 5.22
N ALA A 287 17.21 -9.19 6.21
CA ALA A 287 15.93 -9.83 6.46
C ALA A 287 14.76 -8.83 6.49
N ARG A 288 13.69 -9.17 5.79
CA ARG A 288 12.38 -8.48 5.82
C ARG A 288 11.32 -9.38 6.43
N CYS A 289 10.36 -8.78 7.12
CA CYS A 289 9.36 -9.50 7.93
C CYS A 289 10.03 -10.45 8.94
N ALA A 290 11.14 -9.99 9.53
CA ALA A 290 12.05 -10.77 10.36
C ALA A 290 11.54 -10.92 11.81
N ILE A 291 10.27 -11.29 11.98
CA ILE A 291 9.54 -11.22 13.26
C ILE A 291 10.18 -12.13 14.33
N GLN A 292 10.76 -13.26 13.92
CA GLN A 292 11.48 -14.18 14.80
C GLN A 292 13.00 -13.94 14.86
N PHE A 293 13.49 -12.80 14.33
CA PHE A 293 14.83 -12.31 14.66
C PHE A 293 14.75 -11.62 16.02
N LYS A 294 15.28 -12.31 17.03
CA LYS A 294 15.20 -11.97 18.46
C LYS A 294 16.59 -11.81 19.06
N ASP A 295 16.65 -11.50 20.35
CA ASP A 295 17.86 -11.47 21.16
C ASP A 295 18.72 -12.73 21.01
N GLU A 296 18.15 -13.94 21.05
CA GLU A 296 18.95 -15.18 20.94
C GLU A 296 19.64 -15.32 19.57
N VAL A 297 19.05 -14.73 18.52
CA VAL A 297 19.62 -14.68 17.16
C VAL A 297 20.72 -13.64 17.07
N MET A 298 20.56 -12.50 17.75
CA MET A 298 21.59 -11.47 17.83
C MET A 298 22.78 -11.92 18.68
N ASP A 299 22.55 -12.57 19.82
CA ASP A 299 23.57 -13.19 20.66
C ASP A 299 24.39 -14.20 19.87
N TYR A 300 23.72 -15.03 19.06
CA TYR A 300 24.42 -15.94 18.15
C TYR A 300 25.33 -15.18 17.17
N LEU A 301 24.82 -14.15 16.48
CA LEU A 301 25.60 -13.32 15.56
C LEU A 301 26.76 -12.57 16.25
N ILE A 302 26.56 -12.09 17.48
CA ILE A 302 27.61 -11.44 18.27
C ILE A 302 28.72 -12.44 18.64
N SER A 303 28.35 -13.69 18.96
CA SER A 303 29.27 -14.78 19.33
C SER A 303 30.17 -15.32 18.21
N ARG A 304 29.87 -15.04 16.94
CA ARG A 304 30.65 -15.52 15.77
C ARG A 304 31.60 -14.44 15.25
N ASP A 305 32.71 -14.83 14.62
CA ASP A 305 33.63 -13.87 13.97
C ASP A 305 33.10 -13.26 12.66
N THR A 306 31.85 -13.56 12.28
CA THR A 306 31.13 -12.94 11.16
C THR A 306 31.15 -11.41 11.29
N ALA A 307 31.69 -10.74 10.28
CA ALA A 307 31.92 -9.30 10.28
C ALA A 307 31.15 -8.63 9.13
N LEU A 308 29.93 -8.19 9.43
CA LEU A 308 29.01 -7.63 8.44
C LEU A 308 29.42 -6.22 7.99
N GLU A 309 29.60 -6.05 6.68
CA GLU A 309 29.72 -4.76 6.00
C GLU A 309 28.35 -4.08 5.87
N SER A 310 27.26 -4.84 5.72
CA SER A 310 25.91 -4.28 5.76
C SER A 310 24.91 -5.20 6.46
N PHE A 311 24.11 -4.57 7.32
CA PHE A 311 23.07 -5.20 8.12
C PHE A 311 21.74 -4.48 7.88
N TYR A 312 20.76 -5.24 7.38
CA TYR A 312 19.40 -4.77 7.13
C TYR A 312 18.43 -5.65 7.91
N LEU A 313 17.65 -5.04 8.81
CA LEU A 313 16.51 -5.69 9.48
C LEU A 313 15.23 -4.88 9.27
N HIS A 314 14.13 -5.59 9.02
CA HIS A 314 12.80 -5.01 8.89
C HIS A 314 11.76 -5.87 9.60
N GLY A 315 11.05 -5.29 10.56
CA GLY A 315 10.02 -6.00 11.33
C GLY A 315 10.60 -7.01 12.31
N ALA A 316 11.73 -6.66 12.96
CA ALA A 316 12.38 -7.44 14.02
C ALA A 316 11.94 -6.89 15.40
N ASN A 317 10.63 -6.92 15.66
CA ASN A 317 10.00 -6.26 16.81
C ASN A 317 10.19 -7.02 18.13
N LEU A 318 10.91 -8.15 18.11
CA LEU A 318 11.25 -8.99 19.26
C LEU A 318 12.75 -9.00 19.59
N LEU A 319 13.53 -8.12 18.94
CA LEU A 319 14.93 -7.84 19.23
C LEU A 319 15.02 -6.60 20.12
N SER A 320 15.66 -6.70 21.28
CA SER A 320 15.76 -5.63 22.27
C SER A 320 16.73 -4.50 21.87
N GLU A 321 16.52 -3.34 22.48
CA GLU A 321 17.36 -2.15 22.27
C GLU A 321 18.78 -2.34 22.82
N GLU A 322 18.92 -3.09 23.92
CA GLU A 322 20.21 -3.49 24.50
C GLU A 322 21.01 -4.32 23.50
N LYS A 323 20.40 -5.29 22.82
CA LYS A 323 21.07 -6.11 21.80
C LYS A 323 21.39 -5.34 20.52
N TRP A 324 20.67 -4.27 20.20
CA TRP A 324 21.11 -3.30 19.19
C TRP A 324 22.38 -2.56 19.62
N HIS A 325 22.46 -2.11 20.87
CA HIS A 325 23.66 -1.41 21.38
C HIS A 325 24.86 -2.34 21.44
N GLU A 326 24.68 -3.55 21.99
CA GLU A 326 25.74 -4.57 22.05
C GLU A 326 26.26 -4.93 20.66
N PHE A 327 25.37 -5.13 19.67
CA PHE A 327 25.78 -5.36 18.28
C PHE A 327 26.62 -4.21 17.71
N LEU A 328 26.21 -2.96 17.90
CA LEU A 328 26.93 -1.79 17.39
C LEU A 328 28.31 -1.64 18.06
N ILE A 329 28.40 -1.84 19.37
CA ILE A 329 29.66 -1.84 20.12
C ILE A 329 30.59 -2.97 19.66
N ARG A 330 30.07 -4.20 19.50
CA ARG A 330 30.86 -5.41 19.26
C ARG A 330 31.18 -5.67 17.78
N LYS A 331 30.39 -5.14 16.84
CA LYS A 331 30.51 -5.41 15.37
C LYS A 331 30.62 -4.15 14.50
N GLY A 332 30.42 -2.95 15.05
CA GLY A 332 30.32 -1.70 14.28
C GLY A 332 31.54 -1.32 13.44
N GLN A 333 32.74 -1.77 13.81
CA GLN A 333 34.00 -1.34 13.19
C GLN A 333 34.07 -1.51 11.66
N ARG A 334 33.55 -2.62 11.12
CA ARG A 334 33.49 -2.89 9.67
C ARG A 334 32.14 -2.54 9.03
N LEU A 335 31.16 -2.06 9.81
CA LEU A 335 29.80 -1.83 9.34
C LEU A 335 29.73 -0.57 8.47
N GLN A 336 29.51 -0.74 7.17
CA GLN A 336 29.38 0.32 6.18
C GLN A 336 27.92 0.71 5.90
N GLY A 337 26.96 -0.16 6.21
CA GLY A 337 25.54 0.09 5.92
C GLY A 337 24.56 -0.52 6.92
N LEU A 338 24.03 0.30 7.82
CA LEU A 338 22.98 -0.02 8.78
C LEU A 338 21.62 0.45 8.26
N GLN A 339 20.62 -0.44 8.21
CA GLN A 339 19.30 -0.09 7.68
C GLN A 339 18.19 -0.78 8.50
N VAL A 340 17.49 -0.02 9.35
CA VAL A 340 16.56 -0.52 10.38
C VAL A 340 15.13 0.00 10.12
N TYR A 341 14.18 -0.92 9.91
CA TYR A 341 12.80 -0.58 9.54
C TYR A 341 11.78 -1.26 10.47
N TYR A 342 10.77 -0.53 10.92
CA TYR A 342 9.63 -1.06 11.68
C TYR A 342 10.06 -1.93 12.89
N THR A 343 11.02 -1.51 13.69
CA THR A 343 11.41 -2.20 14.95
C THR A 343 10.77 -1.55 16.18
N ASP A 344 9.60 -0.93 16.01
CA ASP A 344 8.81 -0.23 17.01
C ASP A 344 9.64 0.59 18.01
N LYS A 345 9.73 0.13 19.27
CA LYS A 345 10.39 0.84 20.37
C LYS A 345 11.78 0.29 20.71
N HIS A 346 12.38 -0.47 19.80
CA HIS A 346 13.65 -1.17 20.06
C HIS A 346 14.86 -0.57 19.32
N PHE A 347 14.66 0.52 18.57
CA PHE A 347 15.76 1.32 18.01
C PHE A 347 15.46 2.81 18.24
N GLY A 348 16.40 3.51 18.87
CA GLY A 348 16.19 4.86 19.41
C GLY A 348 17.43 5.74 19.44
N ASP A 349 17.33 6.90 20.07
CA ASP A 349 18.40 7.93 20.11
C ASP A 349 19.75 7.38 20.56
N GLU A 350 19.79 6.61 21.65
CA GLU A 350 21.03 6.03 22.18
C GLU A 350 21.59 4.93 21.25
N SER A 351 20.75 4.34 20.39
CA SER A 351 21.19 3.38 19.35
C SER A 351 21.89 4.10 18.19
N ILE A 352 21.45 5.32 17.86
CA ILE A 352 22.13 6.18 16.89
C ILE A 352 23.43 6.71 17.49
N LYS A 353 23.44 7.08 18.78
CA LYS A 353 24.66 7.45 19.49
C LYS A 353 25.69 6.32 19.48
N ALA A 354 25.30 5.10 19.83
CA ALA A 354 26.19 3.93 19.75
C ALA A 354 26.70 3.67 18.32
N ALA A 355 25.90 3.95 17.28
CA ALA A 355 26.36 3.88 15.90
C ALA A 355 27.40 4.97 15.57
N ALA A 356 27.24 6.19 16.06
CA ALA A 356 28.22 7.27 15.88
C ALA A 356 29.52 7.01 16.65
N ASP A 357 29.44 6.51 17.88
CA ASP A 357 30.60 6.26 18.75
C ASP A 357 31.40 5.00 18.34
N HIS A 358 30.79 4.02 17.64
CA HIS A 358 31.40 2.70 17.39
C HIS A 358 31.39 2.20 15.93
N CYS A 359 30.77 2.91 14.98
CA CYS A 359 30.76 2.52 13.55
C CYS A 359 31.50 3.54 12.67
N PRO A 360 32.84 3.69 12.77
CA PRO A 360 33.59 4.70 12.02
C PRO A 360 33.49 4.52 10.49
N SER A 361 33.21 3.31 10.01
CA SER A 361 33.09 2.97 8.59
C SER A 361 31.70 3.25 7.97
N LEU A 362 30.74 3.82 8.73
CA LEU A 362 29.31 3.80 8.40
C LEU A 362 28.88 4.80 7.29
N ARG A 363 29.10 4.42 6.04
CA ARG A 363 28.70 5.18 4.84
C ARG A 363 27.20 5.27 4.58
N ARG A 364 26.36 4.43 5.21
CA ARG A 364 24.90 4.39 4.96
C ARG A 364 24.09 4.09 6.22
N LEU A 365 23.17 5.00 6.55
CA LEU A 365 22.23 4.87 7.65
C LEU A 365 20.81 5.08 7.13
N LYS A 366 19.90 4.14 7.42
CA LYS A 366 18.47 4.31 7.17
C LYS A 366 17.63 3.88 8.36
N ILE A 367 16.67 4.72 8.71
CA ILE A 367 15.80 4.57 9.88
C ILE A 367 14.37 4.90 9.43
N GLU A 368 13.49 3.89 9.36
CA GLU A 368 12.11 4.07 8.91
C GLU A 368 11.13 3.39 9.88
N HIS A 369 10.08 4.11 10.29
CA HIS A 369 9.01 3.67 11.20
C HIS A 369 9.48 3.14 12.58
N ASN A 370 10.54 3.74 13.14
CA ASN A 370 10.98 3.48 14.52
C ASN A 370 10.46 4.59 15.45
N GLN A 371 10.02 4.21 16.65
CA GLN A 371 9.23 5.05 17.56
C GLN A 371 10.06 5.74 18.66
N LYS A 372 11.29 5.28 18.93
CA LYS A 372 12.19 5.87 19.95
C LYS A 372 13.26 6.82 19.40
N VAL A 373 13.24 7.12 18.11
CA VAL A 373 14.14 8.13 17.51
C VAL A 373 13.43 9.49 17.53
N THR A 374 14.08 10.47 18.13
CA THR A 374 13.63 11.86 18.30
C THR A 374 14.64 12.82 17.69
N ASP A 375 14.39 14.13 17.83
CA ASP A 375 15.37 15.18 17.53
C ASP A 375 16.75 14.93 18.14
N ARG A 376 16.85 14.34 19.35
CA ARG A 376 18.17 14.02 19.97
C ARG A 376 18.95 13.01 19.12
N GLY A 377 18.28 11.96 18.64
CA GLY A 377 18.87 10.96 17.77
C GLY A 377 19.22 11.53 16.40
N VAL A 378 18.36 12.37 15.83
CA VAL A 378 18.64 13.05 14.55
C VAL A 378 19.84 14.00 14.67
N GLU A 379 19.94 14.80 15.73
CA GLU A 379 21.12 15.63 16.02
C GLU A 379 22.40 14.78 16.19
N ALA A 380 22.28 13.57 16.76
CA ALA A 380 23.40 12.63 16.93
C ALA A 380 23.91 11.99 15.62
N ILE A 381 23.09 11.92 14.56
CA ILE A 381 23.54 11.48 13.21
C ILE A 381 24.69 12.37 12.71
N GLY A 382 24.72 13.64 13.12
CA GLY A 382 25.81 14.57 12.81
C GLY A 382 27.18 14.19 13.42
N GLY A 383 27.28 13.14 14.24
CA GLY A 383 28.55 12.53 14.65
C GLY A 383 29.14 11.54 13.64
N ILE A 384 28.34 11.04 12.68
CA ILE A 384 28.73 10.00 11.73
C ILE A 384 29.43 10.65 10.51
N SER A 385 30.65 11.11 10.69
CA SER A 385 31.42 11.90 9.69
C SER A 385 31.77 11.17 8.38
N SER A 386 31.60 9.84 8.34
CA SER A 386 31.78 9.00 7.15
C SER A 386 30.49 8.75 6.35
N LEU A 387 29.35 9.35 6.75
CA LEU A 387 28.04 9.07 6.18
C LEU A 387 27.82 9.69 4.79
N GLU A 388 27.67 8.85 3.77
CA GLU A 388 27.38 9.27 2.38
C GLU A 388 25.88 9.20 2.05
N HIS A 389 25.11 8.37 2.77
CA HIS A 389 23.70 8.13 2.48
C HIS A 389 22.84 8.12 3.74
N LEU A 390 22.02 9.15 3.92
CA LEU A 390 21.02 9.26 4.99
C LEU A 390 19.60 9.04 4.45
N GLY A 391 18.81 8.21 5.14
CA GLY A 391 17.37 8.08 4.89
C GLY A 391 16.56 8.01 6.19
N LEU A 392 15.60 8.92 6.35
CA LEU A 392 14.76 9.04 7.54
C LEU A 392 13.27 9.03 7.18
N GLN A 393 12.49 8.25 7.92
CA GLN A 393 11.03 8.26 7.91
C GLN A 393 10.51 7.93 9.31
N LEU A 394 10.55 8.90 10.23
CA LEU A 394 10.33 8.63 11.65
C LEU A 394 8.82 8.58 12.01
N GLN A 395 8.49 8.15 13.23
CA GLN A 395 7.13 8.27 13.77
C GLN A 395 6.96 9.52 14.64
N ASN A 396 8.04 9.99 15.26
CA ASN A 396 8.05 11.28 15.94
C ASN A 396 8.23 12.39 14.90
N ARG A 397 7.43 13.45 15.03
CA ARG A 397 7.63 14.69 14.27
C ARG A 397 9.04 15.22 14.59
N THR A 398 9.81 15.49 13.55
CA THR A 398 11.23 15.89 13.63
C THR A 398 11.32 17.38 13.32
N SER A 399 12.02 18.16 14.13
CA SER A 399 12.16 19.60 13.85
C SER A 399 13.20 19.89 12.77
N SER A 400 12.96 20.97 12.02
CA SER A 400 13.92 21.55 11.07
C SER A 400 15.29 21.76 11.73
N ARG A 401 15.31 22.28 12.97
CA ARG A 401 16.53 22.51 13.77
C ARG A 401 17.37 21.24 13.96
N ALA A 402 16.76 20.09 14.22
CA ALA A 402 17.48 18.84 14.39
C ALA A 402 18.10 18.35 13.08
N ILE A 403 17.38 18.51 11.97
CA ILE A 403 17.86 18.16 10.62
C ILE A 403 19.00 19.10 10.19
N ILE A 404 18.85 20.42 10.39
CA ILE A 404 19.89 21.44 10.11
C ILE A 404 21.19 21.11 10.85
N LYS A 405 21.12 20.82 12.16
CA LYS A 405 22.28 20.42 12.99
C LYS A 405 22.98 19.13 12.55
N ALA A 406 22.26 18.22 11.90
CA ALA A 406 22.85 17.03 11.30
C ALA A 406 23.50 17.38 9.96
N VAL A 407 22.73 17.97 9.04
CA VAL A 407 23.16 18.34 7.67
C VAL A 407 24.38 19.26 7.68
N SER A 408 24.48 20.21 8.61
CA SER A 408 25.65 21.10 8.70
C SER A 408 26.97 20.41 9.05
N LYS A 409 26.92 19.19 9.60
CA LYS A 409 28.11 18.39 9.95
C LYS A 409 28.49 17.35 8.89
N ILE A 410 27.51 16.76 8.19
CA ILE A 410 27.74 15.66 7.23
C ILE A 410 27.45 16.03 5.76
N GLY A 411 26.85 17.19 5.48
CA GLY A 411 26.34 17.57 4.16
C GLY A 411 27.38 17.53 3.05
N SER A 412 28.63 17.90 3.36
CA SER A 412 29.75 17.87 2.41
C SER A 412 30.06 16.47 1.88
N GLN A 413 29.77 15.42 2.66
CA GLN A 413 30.00 14.01 2.35
C GLN A 413 28.77 13.32 1.73
N LEU A 414 27.57 13.90 1.91
CA LEU A 414 26.31 13.28 1.50
C LEU A 414 26.16 13.23 -0.03
N LYS A 415 26.02 12.00 -0.54
CA LYS A 415 25.59 11.66 -1.91
C LYS A 415 24.09 11.36 -1.98
N THR A 416 23.45 11.09 -0.85
CA THR A 416 22.01 10.87 -0.76
C THR A 416 21.44 11.40 0.54
N LEU A 417 20.50 12.34 0.43
CA LEU A 417 19.62 12.76 1.51
C LEU A 417 18.19 12.36 1.16
N SER A 418 17.50 11.66 2.08
CA SER A 418 16.15 11.14 1.84
C SER A 418 15.27 11.28 3.08
N LEU A 419 14.71 12.47 3.24
CA LEU A 419 13.74 12.81 4.28
C LEU A 419 12.34 12.47 3.76
N LYS A 420 11.59 11.61 4.46
CA LYS A 420 10.25 11.17 4.05
C LYS A 420 9.21 11.50 5.13
N VAL A 421 8.04 11.96 4.71
CA VAL A 421 6.89 12.26 5.57
C VAL A 421 7.28 13.25 6.68
N MET A 422 7.65 14.45 6.25
CA MET A 422 8.21 15.52 7.11
C MET A 422 7.34 16.79 7.07
N PRO A 423 6.11 16.75 7.62
CA PRO A 423 5.13 17.84 7.48
C PRO A 423 5.58 19.15 8.11
N ASP A 424 6.31 19.08 9.22
CA ASP A 424 6.72 20.24 10.03
C ASP A 424 8.04 20.90 9.58
N VAL A 425 8.68 20.39 8.51
CA VAL A 425 10.01 20.84 8.12
C VAL A 425 9.93 21.96 7.09
N ASP A 426 10.58 23.08 7.43
CA ASP A 426 10.57 24.37 6.74
C ASP A 426 11.78 24.62 5.82
N ASP A 427 11.82 25.82 5.23
CA ASP A 427 12.85 26.26 4.29
C ASP A 427 14.26 26.38 4.90
N GLY A 428 14.42 26.45 6.22
CA GLY A 428 15.74 26.42 6.86
C GLY A 428 16.50 25.11 6.63
N VAL A 429 15.77 24.00 6.36
CA VAL A 429 16.41 22.75 5.88
C VAL A 429 16.84 22.85 4.42
N LEU A 430 16.13 23.62 3.58
CA LEU A 430 16.54 23.88 2.20
C LEU A 430 17.80 24.76 2.15
N GLU A 431 17.85 25.84 2.95
CA GLU A 431 19.03 26.68 3.17
C GLU A 431 20.25 25.86 3.64
N ALA A 432 20.06 24.99 4.62
CA ALA A 432 21.13 24.12 5.13
C ALA A 432 21.62 23.10 4.08
N ILE A 433 20.73 22.62 3.20
CA ILE A 433 21.11 21.75 2.08
C ILE A 433 21.90 22.55 1.04
N HIS A 434 21.45 23.76 0.66
CA HIS A 434 22.18 24.64 -0.27
C HIS A 434 23.60 24.91 0.23
N THR A 435 23.68 25.38 1.48
CA THR A 435 24.93 25.80 2.13
C THR A 435 25.92 24.64 2.23
N HIS A 436 25.50 23.49 2.79
CA HIS A 436 26.42 22.44 3.23
C HIS A 436 26.56 21.26 2.27
N CYS A 437 25.56 20.96 1.44
CA CYS A 437 25.63 19.81 0.53
C CYS A 437 26.29 20.20 -0.80
N ARG A 438 27.36 19.46 -1.16
CA ARG A 438 28.17 19.72 -2.37
C ARG A 438 28.40 18.47 -3.24
N ASN A 439 27.94 17.30 -2.81
CA ASN A 439 28.16 16.01 -3.47
C ASN A 439 26.87 15.18 -3.64
N LEU A 440 25.68 15.76 -3.42
CA LEU A 440 24.41 15.05 -3.57
C LEU A 440 24.21 14.64 -5.04
N GLU A 441 23.92 13.36 -5.25
CA GLU A 441 23.36 12.86 -6.52
C GLU A 441 21.84 12.67 -6.42
N LYS A 442 21.32 12.58 -5.18
CA LYS A 442 19.96 12.19 -4.87
C LYS A 442 19.40 12.97 -3.69
N LEU A 443 18.35 13.74 -3.96
CA LEU A 443 17.52 14.39 -2.96
C LEU A 443 16.14 13.72 -2.89
N ARG A 444 15.62 13.57 -1.68
CA ARG A 444 14.19 13.38 -1.41
C ARG A 444 13.80 14.17 -0.17
N ILE A 445 12.70 14.90 -0.28
CA ILE A 445 11.96 15.53 0.82
C ILE A 445 10.48 15.29 0.50
N THR A 446 9.69 14.63 1.35
CA THR A 446 8.28 14.33 1.01
C THR A 446 7.29 14.72 2.08
N ASP A 447 6.09 15.07 1.62
CA ASP A 447 4.94 15.42 2.45
C ASP A 447 5.27 16.56 3.44
N SER A 448 6.04 17.59 3.01
CA SER A 448 6.19 18.84 3.77
C SER A 448 5.00 19.77 3.53
N GLU A 449 4.51 20.37 4.61
CA GLU A 449 3.40 21.33 4.64
C GLU A 449 3.89 22.71 5.16
N LYS A 450 5.22 22.94 5.12
CA LYS A 450 5.89 24.13 5.67
C LYS A 450 6.95 24.78 4.78
N MET A 451 7.59 24.05 3.87
CA MET A 451 8.46 24.67 2.86
C MET A 451 7.66 25.54 1.88
N THR A 452 8.29 26.53 1.26
CA THR A 452 7.66 27.44 0.29
C THR A 452 8.31 27.35 -1.10
N ASP A 453 7.62 27.85 -2.13
CA ASP A 453 8.19 27.95 -3.48
C ASP A 453 9.45 28.85 -3.49
N ALA A 454 9.54 29.82 -2.58
CA ALA A 454 10.73 30.67 -2.42
C ALA A 454 11.93 29.85 -1.92
N GLY A 455 11.77 29.04 -0.87
CA GLY A 455 12.84 28.15 -0.39
C GLY A 455 13.27 27.11 -1.42
N PHE A 456 12.36 26.68 -2.32
CA PHE A 456 12.74 25.84 -3.47
C PHE A 456 13.47 26.61 -4.58
N VAL A 457 13.13 27.88 -4.85
CA VAL A 457 13.92 28.75 -5.74
C VAL A 457 15.32 28.94 -5.16
N GLU A 458 15.43 29.28 -3.87
CA GLU A 458 16.70 29.48 -3.18
C GLU A 458 17.57 28.21 -3.22
N LEU A 459 17.01 27.02 -2.93
CA LEU A 459 17.74 25.75 -2.99
C LEU A 459 18.38 25.46 -4.35
N PHE A 460 17.73 25.82 -5.46
CA PHE A 460 18.21 25.48 -6.80
C PHE A 460 18.92 26.63 -7.53
N THR A 461 18.85 27.86 -7.03
CA THR A 461 19.54 29.02 -7.61
C THR A 461 20.99 29.10 -7.11
N ASP A 462 21.94 29.20 -8.04
CA ASP A 462 23.39 29.29 -7.77
C ASP A 462 23.94 28.25 -6.79
N TRP A 463 23.27 27.10 -6.66
CA TRP A 463 23.67 26.04 -5.75
C TRP A 463 24.94 25.35 -6.24
N ALA A 464 25.97 25.35 -5.39
CA ALA A 464 27.29 24.81 -5.69
C ALA A 464 27.36 23.26 -5.64
N ASN A 465 26.23 22.55 -5.70
CA ASN A 465 26.16 21.10 -5.81
C ASN A 465 25.99 20.72 -7.29
N PRO A 466 26.64 19.66 -7.80
CA PRO A 466 26.41 19.20 -9.17
C PRO A 466 24.93 18.90 -9.48
N PRO A 467 24.49 18.99 -10.74
CA PRO A 467 23.13 18.65 -11.17
C PRO A 467 22.67 17.27 -10.68
N LEU A 468 21.52 17.23 -9.99
CA LEU A 468 21.01 16.01 -9.34
C LEU A 468 20.52 14.98 -10.35
N LYS A 469 20.80 13.69 -10.11
CA LYS A 469 20.30 12.56 -10.91
C LYS A 469 18.93 12.07 -10.46
N PHE A 470 18.55 12.33 -9.21
CA PHE A 470 17.29 11.88 -8.63
C PHE A 470 16.70 12.96 -7.71
N ILE A 471 15.47 13.38 -8.00
CA ILE A 471 14.69 14.31 -7.17
C ILE A 471 13.31 13.72 -6.90
N ASP A 472 12.86 13.82 -5.65
CA ASP A 472 11.55 13.34 -5.20
C ASP A 472 11.03 14.29 -4.12
N LEU A 473 10.15 15.21 -4.56
CA LEU A 473 9.52 16.27 -3.77
C LEU A 473 8.01 16.05 -3.60
N GLN A 474 7.56 14.79 -3.69
CA GLN A 474 6.13 14.47 -3.68
C GLN A 474 5.41 15.09 -2.47
N LYS A 475 4.28 15.72 -2.76
CA LYS A 475 3.41 16.38 -1.78
C LYS A 475 4.12 17.41 -0.89
N CYS A 476 5.25 17.99 -1.29
CA CYS A 476 5.64 19.29 -0.75
C CYS A 476 4.65 20.32 -1.29
N ARG A 477 3.60 20.62 -0.52
CA ARG A 477 2.38 21.33 -0.97
C ARG A 477 1.60 21.91 0.21
N TYR A 478 0.81 22.94 -0.04
CA TYR A 478 -0.25 23.37 0.87
C TYR A 478 -1.38 22.33 1.01
N VAL A 479 -1.96 22.22 2.21
CA VAL A 479 -3.03 21.28 2.57
C VAL A 479 -4.12 22.00 3.39
N ASP A 480 -4.94 22.79 2.70
CA ASP A 480 -6.24 23.25 3.20
C ASP A 480 -7.37 22.41 2.55
N SER A 481 -8.33 21.96 3.36
CA SER A 481 -9.53 21.24 2.90
C SER A 481 -10.72 22.17 2.64
N SER A 482 -10.71 23.37 3.20
CA SER A 482 -11.75 24.40 3.02
C SER A 482 -11.54 25.21 1.74
N ARG A 483 -10.30 25.58 1.42
CA ARG A 483 -9.93 26.34 0.20
C ARG A 483 -8.83 25.63 -0.61
N PRO A 484 -9.02 24.36 -1.05
CA PRO A 484 -7.97 23.47 -1.59
C PRO A 484 -7.29 23.91 -2.91
N ARG A 485 -7.61 25.11 -3.43
CA ARG A 485 -7.02 25.76 -4.61
C ARG A 485 -6.27 27.05 -4.27
N GLN A 486 -6.54 27.68 -3.12
CA GLN A 486 -5.83 28.88 -2.66
C GLN A 486 -4.54 28.46 -1.96
N ASN A 487 -3.48 29.24 -2.14
CA ASN A 487 -2.15 28.99 -1.59
C ASN A 487 -1.36 30.30 -1.65
N ASP A 488 -1.86 31.30 -0.94
CA ASP A 488 -1.44 32.70 -1.09
C ASP A 488 0.01 32.88 -0.62
N ASP A 489 0.42 32.12 0.40
CA ASP A 489 1.79 32.00 0.93
C ASP A 489 2.73 31.12 0.07
N LYS A 490 2.26 30.56 -1.06
CA LYS A 490 3.00 29.66 -1.96
C LYS A 490 3.68 28.47 -1.25
N ILE A 491 2.99 27.83 -0.31
CA ILE A 491 3.49 26.67 0.44
C ILE A 491 3.62 25.45 -0.47
N GLY A 492 4.81 24.84 -0.45
CA GLY A 492 5.24 23.72 -1.26
C GLY A 492 5.86 24.11 -2.60
N LEU A 493 6.23 23.09 -3.39
CA LEU A 493 6.78 23.29 -4.73
C LEU A 493 5.68 23.82 -5.66
N CYS A 494 5.85 25.04 -6.12
CA CYS A 494 4.96 25.70 -7.07
C CYS A 494 5.73 26.00 -8.37
N SER A 495 5.41 27.10 -9.05
CA SER A 495 5.84 27.31 -10.44
C SER A 495 7.31 27.71 -10.59
N GLU A 496 7.85 28.56 -9.70
CA GLU A 496 9.20 29.09 -9.89
C GLU A 496 10.26 28.18 -9.27
N GLY A 497 9.95 27.53 -8.13
CA GLY A 497 10.80 26.48 -7.57
C GLY A 497 10.92 25.27 -8.51
N PHE A 498 9.87 24.95 -9.28
CA PHE A 498 9.93 23.92 -10.33
C PHE A 498 10.83 24.34 -11.50
N LYS A 499 10.77 25.60 -11.94
CA LYS A 499 11.68 26.11 -12.99
C LYS A 499 13.14 26.10 -12.53
N ALA A 500 13.43 26.58 -11.32
CA ALA A 500 14.77 26.57 -10.75
C ALA A 500 15.34 25.14 -10.65
N LEU A 501 14.54 24.18 -10.17
CA LEU A 501 14.85 22.75 -10.14
C LEU A 501 15.24 22.22 -11.52
N MET A 502 14.45 22.52 -12.54
CA MET A 502 14.67 22.04 -13.91
C MET A 502 15.88 22.70 -14.57
N ALA A 503 16.12 23.99 -14.33
CA ALA A 503 17.30 24.72 -14.80
C ALA A 503 18.59 24.17 -14.17
N HIS A 504 18.61 23.95 -12.85
CA HIS A 504 19.76 23.41 -12.13
C HIS A 504 20.05 21.95 -12.48
N SER A 505 19.03 21.09 -12.41
CA SER A 505 19.24 19.63 -12.39
C SER A 505 18.89 18.92 -13.70
N GLY A 506 17.98 19.49 -14.52
CA GLY A 506 17.32 18.78 -15.61
C GLY A 506 18.27 18.11 -16.60
N ALA A 507 19.41 18.74 -16.91
CA ALA A 507 20.41 18.23 -17.85
C ALA A 507 21.07 16.89 -17.44
N LYS A 508 20.95 16.46 -16.17
CA LYS A 508 21.46 15.18 -15.64
C LYS A 508 20.41 14.37 -14.87
N LEU A 509 19.19 14.88 -14.74
CA LEU A 509 18.12 14.29 -13.95
C LEU A 509 17.59 13.01 -14.62
N GLU A 510 17.83 11.85 -14.01
CA GLU A 510 17.30 10.57 -14.50
C GLU A 510 15.84 10.35 -14.09
N LYS A 511 15.47 10.83 -12.90
CA LYS A 511 14.20 10.52 -12.23
C LYS A 511 13.69 11.72 -11.44
N LEU A 512 12.49 12.17 -11.78
CA LEU A 512 11.79 13.27 -11.11
C LEU A 512 10.44 12.79 -10.58
N ASN A 513 10.16 13.07 -9.30
CA ASN A 513 8.84 12.90 -8.71
C ASN A 513 8.38 14.23 -8.06
N VAL A 514 7.29 14.79 -8.57
CA VAL A 514 6.59 15.97 -8.03
C VAL A 514 5.10 15.66 -7.82
N HIS A 515 4.78 14.40 -7.54
CA HIS A 515 3.42 13.92 -7.30
C HIS A 515 2.65 14.83 -6.35
N ALA A 516 1.50 15.31 -6.80
CA ALA A 516 0.58 16.20 -6.09
C ALA A 516 1.16 17.56 -5.64
N CYS A 517 2.26 18.03 -6.23
CA CYS A 517 2.68 19.44 -6.20
C CYS A 517 1.73 20.26 -7.10
N ARG A 518 0.49 20.44 -6.62
CA ARG A 518 -0.66 20.90 -7.42
C ARG A 518 -0.59 22.35 -7.90
N HIS A 519 0.36 23.13 -7.39
CA HIS A 519 0.53 24.56 -7.67
C HIS A 519 1.66 24.85 -8.68
N VAL A 520 2.30 23.81 -9.23
CA VAL A 520 3.05 23.92 -10.49
C VAL A 520 2.02 24.16 -11.61
N THR A 521 2.05 25.34 -12.21
CA THR A 521 1.08 25.75 -13.24
C THR A 521 1.34 25.08 -14.59
N ARG A 522 0.33 25.06 -15.47
CA ARG A 522 0.49 24.64 -16.86
C ARG A 522 1.64 25.41 -17.54
N GLN A 523 1.71 26.73 -17.33
CA GLN A 523 2.76 27.56 -17.89
C GLN A 523 4.15 27.11 -17.40
N ALA A 524 4.35 26.83 -16.12
CA ALA A 524 5.65 26.35 -15.62
C ALA A 524 6.08 24.99 -16.21
N PHE A 525 5.14 24.11 -16.57
CA PHE A 525 5.45 22.91 -17.36
C PHE A 525 5.76 23.23 -18.82
N GLU A 526 5.04 24.16 -19.45
CA GLU A 526 5.29 24.55 -20.85
C GLU A 526 6.61 25.31 -21.00
N ASP A 527 6.94 26.23 -20.07
CA ASP A 527 8.21 26.95 -19.98
C ASP A 527 9.41 25.98 -19.82
N ALA A 528 9.26 24.92 -19.01
CA ALA A 528 10.33 23.97 -18.75
C ALA A 528 10.55 22.97 -19.91
N PHE A 529 9.52 22.63 -20.68
CA PHE A 529 9.58 21.62 -21.74
C PHE A 529 9.35 22.19 -23.15
N ASP A 530 9.47 23.51 -23.33
CA ASP A 530 9.13 24.29 -24.53
C ASP A 530 9.73 23.78 -25.86
N GLY A 531 10.87 23.08 -25.77
CA GLY A 531 11.64 22.55 -26.90
C GLY A 531 12.96 23.29 -27.15
N SER A 532 13.24 24.39 -26.44
CA SER A 532 14.56 25.02 -26.40
C SER A 532 15.56 24.16 -25.61
N THR A 533 15.09 23.51 -24.54
CA THR A 533 15.90 22.72 -23.61
C THR A 533 15.58 21.23 -23.73
N THR A 534 16.63 20.41 -23.86
CA THR A 534 16.53 18.95 -23.87
C THR A 534 17.02 18.35 -22.55
N TYR A 535 16.35 17.31 -22.08
CA TYR A 535 16.69 16.56 -20.86
C TYR A 535 17.13 15.13 -21.21
N PRO A 536 18.39 14.95 -21.63
CA PRO A 536 18.84 13.73 -22.32
C PRO A 536 18.89 12.48 -21.44
N GLU A 537 18.87 12.61 -20.11
CA GLU A 537 18.94 11.48 -19.17
C GLU A 537 17.60 11.10 -18.51
N LEU A 538 16.55 11.93 -18.66
CA LEU A 538 15.29 11.76 -17.94
C LEU A 538 14.54 10.52 -18.45
N GLN A 539 14.41 9.54 -17.56
CA GLN A 539 13.87 8.21 -17.82
C GLN A 539 12.57 7.93 -17.08
N LYS A 540 12.36 8.59 -15.93
CA LYS A 540 11.13 8.45 -15.13
C LYS A 540 10.60 9.80 -14.67
N LEU A 541 9.33 10.07 -14.94
CA LEU A 541 8.64 11.28 -14.50
C LEU A 541 7.33 10.91 -13.79
N GLU A 542 7.21 11.29 -12.53
CA GLU A 542 6.02 11.10 -11.70
C GLU A 542 5.40 12.47 -11.39
N ILE A 543 4.28 12.75 -12.06
CA ILE A 543 3.54 14.03 -12.04
C ILE A 543 2.05 13.81 -11.75
N SER A 544 1.67 12.64 -11.22
CA SER A 544 0.30 12.33 -10.79
C SER A 544 -0.25 13.40 -9.84
N PHE A 545 -1.53 13.74 -9.98
CA PHE A 545 -2.23 14.81 -9.24
C PHE A 545 -1.67 16.23 -9.42
N CYS A 546 -0.82 16.50 -10.42
CA CYS A 546 -0.64 17.85 -10.94
C CYS A 546 -1.83 18.17 -11.87
N GLU A 547 -2.82 18.91 -11.37
CA GLU A 547 -4.10 19.15 -12.07
C GLU A 547 -3.96 19.84 -13.43
N GLU A 548 -2.87 20.59 -13.63
CA GLU A 548 -2.62 21.40 -14.83
C GLU A 548 -1.88 20.67 -15.98
N VAL A 549 -1.51 19.39 -15.79
CA VAL A 549 -0.90 18.57 -16.84
C VAL A 549 -1.93 18.19 -17.90
N THR A 550 -1.63 18.47 -19.17
CA THR A 550 -2.49 18.22 -20.34
C THR A 550 -1.80 17.31 -21.37
N ASP A 551 -2.55 16.87 -22.39
CA ASP A 551 -1.99 16.14 -23.53
C ASP A 551 -0.87 16.92 -24.27
N LEU A 552 -0.95 18.26 -24.31
CA LEU A 552 0.08 19.13 -24.90
C LEU A 552 1.36 19.15 -24.06
N VAL A 553 1.23 19.31 -22.74
CA VAL A 553 2.35 19.27 -21.78
C VAL A 553 3.12 17.94 -21.89
N LEU A 554 2.41 16.82 -22.03
CA LEU A 554 3.04 15.53 -22.26
C LEU A 554 3.72 15.45 -23.64
N GLY A 555 3.12 16.01 -24.69
CA GLY A 555 3.74 16.13 -26.00
C GLY A 555 5.06 16.91 -25.98
N TYR A 556 5.15 17.95 -25.16
CA TYR A 556 6.38 18.71 -24.90
C TYR A 556 7.41 17.88 -24.12
N ILE A 557 7.01 17.27 -22.99
CA ILE A 557 7.87 16.36 -22.19
C ILE A 557 8.48 15.26 -23.07
N PHE A 558 7.70 14.61 -23.93
CA PHE A 558 8.16 13.54 -24.81
C PHE A 558 9.15 14.02 -25.89
N ARG A 559 9.06 15.27 -26.34
CA ARG A 559 10.03 15.87 -27.28
C ARG A 559 11.34 16.22 -26.59
N ALA A 560 11.26 16.80 -25.38
CA ALA A 560 12.43 17.21 -24.60
C ALA A 560 13.23 16.03 -24.01
N CYS A 561 12.59 14.88 -23.76
CA CYS A 561 13.16 13.77 -22.98
C CYS A 561 13.40 12.48 -23.81
N PRO A 562 14.45 12.41 -24.65
CA PRO A 562 14.63 11.30 -25.60
C PRO A 562 14.95 9.93 -24.96
N LYS A 563 15.30 9.87 -23.68
CA LYS A 563 15.50 8.61 -22.93
C LYS A 563 14.31 8.23 -22.03
N MET A 564 13.15 8.87 -22.18
CA MET A 564 11.97 8.60 -21.37
C MET A 564 11.55 7.12 -21.45
N LYS A 565 11.12 6.54 -20.33
CA LYS A 565 10.68 5.13 -20.23
C LYS A 565 9.38 4.98 -19.47
N GLU A 566 9.12 5.83 -18.48
CA GLU A 566 7.95 5.72 -17.60
C GLU A 566 7.46 7.10 -17.18
N VAL A 567 6.21 7.44 -17.53
CA VAL A 567 5.54 8.67 -17.09
C VAL A 567 4.24 8.31 -16.36
N ASN A 568 4.07 8.86 -15.16
CA ASN A 568 2.89 8.62 -14.33
C ASN A 568 2.08 9.92 -14.16
N VAL A 569 0.80 9.85 -14.53
CA VAL A 569 -0.15 10.99 -14.63
C VAL A 569 -1.49 10.68 -13.94
N PHE A 570 -1.48 9.83 -12.91
CA PHE A 570 -2.71 9.42 -12.22
C PHE A 570 -3.42 10.64 -11.62
N GLY A 571 -4.70 10.83 -11.95
CA GLY A 571 -5.49 11.98 -11.49
C GLY A 571 -5.26 13.29 -12.25
N CYS A 572 -4.40 13.32 -13.29
CA CYS A 572 -4.28 14.46 -14.21
C CYS A 572 -5.44 14.45 -15.21
N MET A 573 -6.63 14.87 -14.77
CA MET A 573 -7.91 14.72 -15.51
C MET A 573 -8.00 15.52 -16.84
N LYS A 574 -6.97 16.30 -17.18
CA LYS A 574 -6.83 17.03 -18.45
C LYS A 574 -5.97 16.28 -19.49
N VAL A 575 -5.46 15.09 -19.15
CA VAL A 575 -4.85 14.13 -20.09
C VAL A 575 -5.92 13.15 -20.57
N ARG A 576 -6.04 12.95 -21.87
CA ARG A 576 -7.09 12.12 -22.50
C ARG A 576 -6.54 11.29 -23.66
N ASP A 577 -6.05 11.97 -24.70
CA ASP A 577 -5.76 11.37 -26.02
C ASP A 577 -4.30 11.62 -26.47
N VAL A 578 -3.40 11.85 -25.51
CA VAL A 578 -1.94 11.95 -25.74
C VAL A 578 -1.38 10.77 -26.53
N ARG A 579 -0.56 11.08 -27.55
CA ARG A 579 0.25 10.08 -28.26
C ARG A 579 1.50 9.76 -27.45
N VAL A 580 1.66 8.50 -27.07
CA VAL A 580 2.80 8.00 -26.29
C VAL A 580 3.85 7.42 -27.26
N PRO A 581 5.11 7.91 -27.25
CA PRO A 581 6.15 7.42 -28.16
C PRO A 581 6.49 5.95 -27.93
N ARG A 582 6.86 5.25 -29.01
CA ARG A 582 7.22 3.84 -29.00
C ARG A 582 8.18 3.45 -27.87
N GLY A 583 7.77 2.49 -27.05
CA GLY A 583 8.55 1.96 -25.93
C GLY A 583 8.51 2.80 -24.64
N VAL A 584 7.79 3.92 -24.62
CA VAL A 584 7.46 4.66 -23.40
C VAL A 584 6.21 4.06 -22.75
N ILE A 585 6.23 3.90 -21.43
CA ILE A 585 5.08 3.50 -20.63
C ILE A 585 4.45 4.76 -20.02
N LEU A 586 3.17 5.02 -20.33
CA LEU A 586 2.33 6.00 -19.65
C LEU A 586 1.38 5.28 -18.68
N VAL A 587 1.31 5.71 -17.42
CA VAL A 587 0.43 5.14 -16.39
C VAL A 587 -0.47 6.24 -15.81
N GLY A 588 -1.74 5.92 -15.56
CA GLY A 588 -2.68 6.80 -14.86
C GLY A 588 -3.80 7.37 -15.74
N VAL A 589 -3.69 7.29 -17.07
CA VAL A 589 -4.79 7.58 -18.00
C VAL A 589 -5.73 6.37 -18.07
N PRO A 590 -7.04 6.49 -17.75
CA PRO A 590 -7.99 5.39 -17.91
C PRO A 590 -8.29 5.13 -19.40
N ASN A 591 -8.05 3.91 -19.87
CA ASN A 591 -8.36 3.50 -21.24
C ASN A 591 -9.09 2.13 -21.26
N ALA A 592 -9.61 1.72 -22.42
CA ALA A 592 -10.40 0.48 -22.56
C ALA A 592 -9.61 -0.82 -22.26
N LYS A 593 -8.28 -0.77 -22.19
CA LYS A 593 -7.38 -1.90 -21.87
C LYS A 593 -6.92 -1.88 -20.41
N GLY A 594 -6.90 -0.71 -19.74
CA GLY A 594 -6.48 -0.56 -18.33
C GLY A 594 -6.11 0.87 -17.96
N MET A 595 -5.25 1.03 -16.94
CA MET A 595 -4.69 2.31 -16.49
C MET A 595 -3.26 2.56 -17.05
N MET A 596 -2.91 1.89 -18.15
CA MET A 596 -1.57 1.87 -18.72
C MET A 596 -1.67 1.90 -20.25
N THR A 597 -0.83 2.73 -20.88
CA THR A 597 -0.64 2.84 -22.33
C THR A 597 0.85 2.65 -22.61
N GLU A 598 1.21 1.60 -23.33
CA GLU A 598 2.54 1.45 -23.92
C GLU A 598 2.52 2.07 -25.30
N GLY A 599 3.46 2.97 -25.59
CA GLY A 599 3.57 3.60 -26.91
C GLY A 599 3.98 2.59 -27.98
N VAL A 600 3.34 2.66 -29.15
CA VAL A 600 3.53 1.73 -30.28
C VAL A 600 4.12 2.39 -31.53
N ASP A 601 3.96 3.70 -31.67
CA ASP A 601 4.35 4.53 -32.82
C ASP A 601 5.59 5.39 -32.49
#